data_AF-A0A441V9Q0-F1
#
_entry.id   AF-A0A441V9Q0-F1
#
_cell.length_a   1.000
_cell.length_b   1.000
_cell.length_c   1.000
_cell.angle_alpha   90.00
_cell.angle_beta   90.00
_cell.angle_gamma   90.00
#
_symmetry.space_group_name_H-M   'P 1'
#
loop_
_entity.id
_entity.type
_entity.pdbx_description
1 polymer ?
#
loop_
_entity_poly.entity_id
_entity_poly.type
_entity_poly.pdbx_seq_one_letter_code
_entity_poly.pdbx_strand_id
1 'polypeptide(L)'
;LHALGPYLGFYQAWHTSLSWPDRIVCACAHLRENGGQVLVSSLERIEDAENGIVQRSRYTGLAAYRHQRIFLTELTRGDAPTFGQTILMPFETYQRRYLRGVTMGISWRNNNLPYATRTVWQYLGKRVNKRSLISRCGIYAPNSAALPTAVLSFLTEAQPVAAASVQAPRPDRRAPP
;
A
#
# COMPACT_ATOMS: atom_id res chain seq x y z
N LEU A 1 -2.64 -3.98 19.92
CA LEU A 1 -3.90 -3.58 19.24
C LEU A 1 -4.08 -2.08 19.20
N HIS A 2 -4.06 -1.37 20.34
CA HIS A 2 -4.32 0.07 20.41
C HIS A 2 -3.56 0.92 19.39
N ALA A 3 -2.28 0.63 19.14
CA ALA A 3 -1.47 1.39 18.18
C ALA A 3 -1.96 1.29 16.72
N LEU A 4 -2.68 0.22 16.35
CA LEU A 4 -3.26 0.07 15.00
C LEU A 4 -4.65 0.70 14.86
N GLY A 5 -5.30 1.08 15.95
CA GLY A 5 -6.64 1.65 15.96
C GLY A 5 -6.85 2.81 14.98
N PRO A 6 -5.92 3.78 14.87
CA PRO A 6 -6.02 4.88 13.90
C PRO A 6 -5.98 4.45 12.43
N TYR A 7 -5.49 3.24 12.14
CA TYR A 7 -5.33 2.70 10.79
C TYR A 7 -6.43 1.69 10.40
N LEU A 8 -7.42 1.45 11.24
CA LEU A 8 -8.55 0.59 10.87
C LEU A 8 -9.45 1.28 9.85
N GLY A 9 -9.81 0.57 8.79
CA GLY A 9 -10.68 1.05 7.72
C GLY A 9 -10.25 0.59 6.32
N PHE A 10 -10.84 1.24 5.32
CA PHE A 10 -10.67 0.92 3.91
C PHE A 10 -9.65 1.83 3.25
N TYR A 11 -8.97 1.27 2.25
CA TYR A 11 -7.91 1.94 1.52
C TYR A 11 -8.04 1.71 0.03
N GLN A 12 -7.71 2.72 -0.76
CA GLN A 12 -7.25 2.54 -2.13
C GLN A 12 -5.72 2.46 -2.08
N ALA A 13 -5.11 1.45 -2.72
CA ALA A 13 -3.68 1.21 -2.66
C ALA A 13 -3.08 1.21 -4.07
N TRP A 14 -1.93 1.86 -4.25
CA TRP A 14 -1.19 1.89 -5.51
C TRP A 14 0.23 1.41 -5.32
N HIS A 15 0.77 0.74 -6.33
CA HIS A 15 2.18 0.33 -6.39
C HIS A 15 2.62 0.12 -7.83
N THR A 16 3.92 0.12 -8.07
CA THR A 16 4.49 -0.39 -9.34
C THR A 16 4.75 -1.88 -9.21
N SER A 17 4.66 -2.64 -10.31
CA SER A 17 4.83 -4.09 -10.30
C SER A 17 5.69 -4.54 -11.46
N LEU A 18 6.56 -5.54 -11.24
CA LEU A 18 7.29 -6.20 -12.34
C LEU A 18 6.35 -6.97 -13.27
N SER A 19 5.15 -7.34 -12.80
CA SER A 19 4.15 -8.01 -13.64
C SER A 19 3.46 -7.06 -14.62
N TRP A 20 3.53 -5.76 -14.35
CA TRP A 20 2.92 -4.69 -15.13
C TRP A 20 3.91 -3.53 -15.34
N PRO A 21 4.92 -3.72 -16.19
CA PRO A 21 5.90 -2.68 -16.51
C PRO A 21 5.22 -1.41 -17.01
N ASP A 22 5.76 -0.25 -16.64
CA ASP A 22 5.28 1.08 -17.07
C ASP A 22 3.80 1.36 -16.76
N ARG A 23 3.23 0.64 -15.79
CA ARG A 23 1.87 0.82 -15.29
C ARG A 23 1.87 0.91 -13.78
N ILE A 24 0.85 1.57 -13.25
CA ILE A 24 0.58 1.66 -11.81
C ILE A 24 -0.58 0.71 -11.51
N VAL A 25 -0.33 -0.27 -10.66
CA VAL A 25 -1.36 -1.18 -10.18
C VAL A 25 -2.15 -0.48 -9.08
N CYS A 26 -3.47 -0.57 -9.16
CA CYS A 26 -4.42 -0.07 -8.18
C CYS A 26 -5.21 -1.24 -7.58
N ALA A 27 -5.07 -1.40 -6.28
CA ALA A 27 -5.76 -2.36 -5.45
C ALA A 27 -6.67 -1.65 -4.45
N CYS A 28 -7.51 -2.42 -3.75
CA CYS A 28 -8.17 -1.94 -2.54
C CYS A 28 -7.86 -2.84 -1.37
N ALA A 29 -7.74 -2.26 -0.17
CA ALA A 29 -7.40 -2.98 1.05
C ALA A 29 -8.33 -2.62 2.20
N HIS A 30 -8.40 -3.50 3.19
CA HIS A 30 -9.21 -3.31 4.40
C HIS A 30 -8.45 -3.83 5.62
N LEU A 31 -8.24 -2.95 6.59
CA LEU A 31 -7.69 -3.27 7.91
C LEU A 31 -8.83 -3.32 8.93
N ARG A 32 -9.00 -4.47 9.57
CA ARG A 32 -10.05 -4.68 10.58
C ARG A 32 -9.53 -5.44 11.79
N GLU A 33 -10.07 -5.13 12.95
CA GLU A 33 -9.83 -5.93 14.15
C GLU A 33 -10.66 -7.22 14.12
N ASN A 34 -10.07 -8.32 14.60
CA ASN A 34 -10.74 -9.58 14.85
C ASN A 34 -10.00 -10.36 15.94
N GLY A 35 -10.67 -10.69 17.05
CA GLY A 35 -10.10 -11.56 18.09
C GLY A 35 -8.76 -11.08 18.67
N GLY A 36 -8.60 -9.77 18.85
CA GLY A 36 -7.35 -9.19 19.35
C GLY A 36 -6.19 -9.17 18.35
N GLN A 37 -6.48 -9.38 17.07
CA GLN A 37 -5.52 -9.22 15.97
C GLN A 37 -6.07 -8.23 14.94
N VAL A 38 -5.19 -7.65 14.12
CA VAL A 38 -5.62 -6.85 12.96
C VAL A 38 -5.43 -7.68 11.71
N LEU A 39 -6.54 -7.97 11.04
CA LEU A 39 -6.56 -8.64 9.76
C LEU A 39 -6.45 -7.61 8.64
N VAL A 40 -5.69 -7.98 7.61
CA VAL A 40 -5.64 -7.28 6.33
C VAL A 40 -6.29 -8.15 5.26
N SER A 41 -7.03 -7.52 4.37
CA SER A 41 -7.42 -8.16 3.11
C SER A 41 -7.31 -7.18 1.96
N SER A 42 -6.60 -7.58 0.92
CA SER A 42 -6.42 -6.81 -0.30
C SER A 42 -7.07 -7.50 -1.51
N LEU A 43 -7.54 -6.71 -2.46
CA LEU A 43 -8.11 -7.18 -3.72
C LEU A 43 -7.53 -6.39 -4.88
N GLU A 44 -7.04 -7.13 -5.86
CA GLU A 44 -6.68 -6.64 -7.18
C GLU A 44 -7.68 -7.17 -8.20
N ARG A 45 -8.18 -6.25 -9.02
CA ARG A 45 -9.00 -6.57 -10.19
C ARG A 45 -8.36 -5.84 -11.35
N ILE A 46 -7.72 -6.58 -12.23
CA ILE A 46 -7.01 -6.05 -13.38
C ILE A 46 -7.65 -6.64 -14.63
N GLU A 47 -8.04 -5.76 -15.53
CA GLU A 47 -8.57 -6.11 -16.85
C GLU A 47 -7.67 -5.36 -17.84
N ASP A 48 -6.97 -6.11 -18.68
CA ASP A 48 -6.13 -5.59 -19.74
C ASP A 48 -6.64 -6.14 -21.06
N ALA A 49 -7.43 -5.33 -21.75
CA ALA A 49 -8.08 -5.71 -23.00
C ALA A 49 -7.08 -5.91 -24.15
N GLU A 50 -5.96 -5.17 -24.14
CA GLU A 50 -4.94 -5.24 -25.20
C GLU A 50 -4.32 -6.63 -25.27
N ASN A 51 -4.08 -7.23 -24.10
CA ASN A 51 -3.48 -8.56 -23.98
C ASN A 51 -4.48 -9.66 -23.59
N GLY A 52 -5.78 -9.34 -23.55
CA GLY A 52 -6.85 -10.30 -23.22
C GLY A 52 -6.82 -10.86 -21.79
N ILE A 53 -6.29 -10.10 -20.83
CA ILE A 53 -6.09 -10.57 -19.45
C ILE A 53 -7.24 -10.10 -18.56
N VAL A 54 -7.77 -11.04 -17.79
CA VAL A 54 -8.69 -10.76 -16.67
C VAL A 54 -8.16 -11.44 -15.43
N GLN A 55 -7.56 -10.65 -14.54
CA GLN A 55 -6.97 -11.13 -13.30
C GLN A 55 -7.76 -10.63 -12.10
N ARG A 56 -8.10 -11.54 -11.18
CA ARG A 56 -8.72 -11.21 -9.89
C ARG A 56 -7.95 -11.92 -8.79
N SER A 57 -7.20 -11.15 -8.01
CA SER A 57 -6.37 -11.68 -6.94
C SER A 57 -6.88 -11.17 -5.61
N ARG A 58 -7.06 -12.09 -4.65
CA ARG A 58 -7.48 -11.76 -3.29
C ARG A 58 -6.41 -12.24 -2.32
N TYR A 59 -6.05 -11.34 -1.42
CA TYR A 59 -5.02 -11.53 -0.42
C TYR A 59 -5.66 -11.43 0.96
N THR A 60 -5.17 -12.24 1.90
CA THR A 60 -5.59 -12.17 3.30
C THR A 60 -4.40 -12.40 4.22
N GLY A 61 -4.36 -11.70 5.33
CA GLY A 61 -3.26 -11.83 6.27
C GLY A 61 -3.41 -11.00 7.54
N LEU A 62 -2.28 -10.68 8.14
CA LEU A 62 -2.20 -10.01 9.44
C LEU A 62 -1.40 -8.70 9.34
N ALA A 63 -1.77 -7.75 10.20
CA ALA A 63 -1.04 -6.51 10.39
C ALA A 63 -0.53 -6.38 11.83
N ALA A 64 0.70 -5.91 11.98
CA ALA A 64 1.35 -5.63 13.26
C ALA A 64 1.94 -4.22 13.25
N TYR A 65 2.07 -3.62 14.44
CA TYR A 65 2.72 -2.32 14.59
C TYR A 65 3.93 -2.41 15.51
N ARG A 66 5.11 -2.07 14.99
CA ARG A 66 6.39 -2.08 15.75
C ARG A 66 7.26 -0.94 15.24
N HIS A 67 8.02 -0.30 16.13
CA HIS A 67 8.98 0.76 15.77
C HIS A 67 8.41 1.83 14.83
N GLN A 68 7.17 2.26 15.11
CA GLN A 68 6.46 3.24 14.29
C GLN A 68 6.32 2.82 12.82
N ARG A 69 6.11 1.55 12.55
CA ARG A 69 5.81 1.00 11.22
C ARG A 69 4.66 0.01 11.32
N ILE A 70 3.87 -0.07 10.25
CA ILE A 70 2.82 -1.05 10.07
C ILE A 70 3.38 -2.14 9.17
N PHE A 71 3.52 -3.34 9.70
CA PHE A 71 3.97 -4.52 8.97
C PHE A 71 2.74 -5.32 8.56
N LEU A 72 2.64 -5.67 7.29
CA LEU A 72 1.59 -6.50 6.74
C LEU A 72 2.22 -7.72 6.06
N THR A 73 1.68 -8.89 6.34
CA THR A 73 2.01 -10.12 5.60
C THR A 73 0.70 -10.72 5.13
N GLU A 74 0.58 -10.90 3.82
CA GLU A 74 -0.62 -11.43 3.16
C GLU A 74 -0.28 -12.66 2.32
N LEU A 75 -1.25 -13.57 2.20
CA LEU A 75 -1.19 -14.75 1.35
C LEU A 75 -2.24 -14.61 0.23
N THR A 76 -1.87 -14.88 -1.02
CA THR A 76 -2.86 -15.01 -2.10
C THR A 76 -3.75 -16.23 -1.87
N ARG A 77 -4.99 -16.14 -2.36
CA ARG A 77 -5.88 -17.30 -2.47
C ARG A 77 -5.69 -17.98 -3.83
N GLY A 78 -5.79 -19.30 -3.86
CA GLY A 78 -5.70 -20.12 -5.07
C GLY A 78 -4.80 -21.35 -4.87
N ASP A 79 -4.54 -22.07 -5.95
CA ASP A 79 -3.86 -23.38 -5.91
C ASP A 79 -2.35 -23.27 -5.70
N ALA A 80 -1.75 -22.12 -6.04
CA ALA A 80 -0.32 -21.83 -5.82
C ALA A 80 -0.17 -20.51 -5.05
N PRO A 81 -0.42 -20.51 -3.73
CA PRO A 81 -0.41 -19.30 -2.94
C PRO A 81 1.00 -18.71 -2.81
N THR A 82 1.07 -17.39 -2.81
CA THR A 82 2.30 -16.61 -2.74
C THR A 82 2.16 -15.58 -1.62
N PHE A 83 3.29 -15.25 -0.99
CA PHE A 83 3.35 -14.22 0.02
C PHE A 83 3.54 -12.85 -0.60
N GLY A 84 2.78 -11.87 -0.09
CA GLY A 84 3.05 -10.45 -0.22
C GLY A 84 3.39 -9.87 1.14
N GLN A 85 4.39 -9.00 1.21
CA GLN A 85 4.76 -8.28 2.42
C GLN A 85 4.76 -6.79 2.17
N THR A 86 4.28 -6.02 3.13
CA THR A 86 4.24 -4.56 3.03
C THR A 86 4.67 -3.94 4.35
N ILE A 87 5.48 -2.89 4.26
CA ILE A 87 5.84 -2.05 5.40
C ILE A 87 5.38 -0.63 5.09
N LEU A 88 4.46 -0.12 5.90
CA LEU A 88 3.95 1.25 5.79
C LEU A 88 4.48 2.12 6.92
N MET A 89 4.81 3.36 6.58
CA MET A 89 5.01 4.45 7.51
C MET A 89 3.66 4.94 8.05
N PRO A 90 3.61 5.44 9.29
CA PRO A 90 2.42 6.02 9.88
C PRO A 90 1.99 7.27 9.10
N PHE A 91 0.79 7.76 9.36
CA PHE A 91 0.33 9.01 8.78
C PHE A 91 1.28 10.17 9.16
N GLU A 92 1.47 11.10 8.24
CA GLU A 92 2.13 12.37 8.56
C GLU A 92 1.28 13.13 9.61
N THR A 93 1.95 13.81 10.54
CA THR A 93 1.37 14.40 11.77
C THR A 93 0.11 15.24 11.53
N TYR A 94 -0.02 15.87 10.36
CA TYR A 94 -1.10 16.80 10.04
C TYR A 94 -2.11 16.29 9.01
N GLN A 95 -1.88 15.13 8.38
CA GLN A 95 -2.79 14.58 7.35
C GLN A 95 -2.90 13.05 7.43
N ARG A 96 -4.05 12.55 7.91
CA ARG A 96 -4.42 11.13 7.86
C ARG A 96 -4.92 10.72 6.49
N ARG A 97 -4.12 10.95 5.46
CA ARG A 97 -4.54 10.73 4.06
C ARG A 97 -3.81 9.56 3.41
N TYR A 98 -2.49 9.51 3.54
CA TYR A 98 -1.67 8.53 2.85
C TYR A 98 -0.76 7.78 3.81
N LEU A 99 -0.67 6.47 3.64
CA LEU A 99 0.39 5.63 4.21
C LEU A 99 1.34 5.27 3.08
N ARG A 100 2.60 5.69 3.19
CA ARG A 100 3.65 5.43 2.21
C ARG A 100 4.51 4.26 2.67
N GLY A 101 5.07 3.49 1.75
CA GLY A 101 5.87 2.35 2.13
C GLY A 101 6.47 1.57 0.97
N VAL A 102 6.85 0.34 1.29
CA VAL A 102 7.37 -0.64 0.33
C VAL A 102 6.48 -1.88 0.39
N THR A 103 6.16 -2.43 -0.77
CA THR A 103 5.58 -3.76 -0.93
C THR A 103 6.56 -4.67 -1.65
N MET A 104 6.54 -5.96 -1.33
CA MET A 104 7.39 -6.96 -1.95
C MET A 104 6.66 -8.29 -2.09
N GLY A 105 7.10 -9.08 -3.05
CA GLY A 105 6.54 -10.39 -3.34
C GLY A 105 7.24 -11.01 -4.53
N ILE A 106 6.57 -11.96 -5.18
CA ILE A 106 7.03 -12.56 -6.43
C ILE A 106 6.11 -12.17 -7.57
N SER A 107 6.69 -11.89 -8.73
CA SER A 107 5.94 -11.53 -9.92
C SER A 107 5.40 -12.81 -10.57
N TRP A 108 4.08 -12.91 -10.79
CA TRP A 108 3.52 -14.06 -11.50
C TRP A 108 3.99 -14.12 -12.97
N ARG A 109 4.30 -12.96 -13.54
CA ARG A 109 5.04 -12.81 -14.80
C ARG A 109 6.55 -12.79 -14.55
N ASN A 110 7.35 -13.00 -15.58
CA ASN A 110 8.82 -13.00 -15.46
C ASN A 110 9.34 -14.10 -14.51
N ASN A 111 8.84 -15.32 -14.65
CA ASN A 111 9.40 -16.50 -13.99
C ASN A 111 9.50 -16.41 -12.45
N ASN A 112 8.48 -15.84 -11.78
CA ASN A 112 8.44 -15.74 -10.31
C ASN A 112 9.61 -14.96 -9.69
N LEU A 113 10.21 -14.02 -10.43
CA LEU A 113 11.27 -13.19 -9.89
C LEU A 113 10.77 -12.38 -8.67
N PRO A 114 11.58 -12.31 -7.60
CA PRO A 114 11.28 -11.49 -6.44
C PRO A 114 11.39 -10.01 -6.79
N TYR A 115 10.55 -9.18 -6.16
CA TYR A 115 10.60 -7.73 -6.32
C TYR A 115 10.24 -7.00 -5.04
N ALA A 116 10.70 -5.75 -4.95
CA ALA A 116 10.29 -4.80 -3.94
C ALA A 116 10.07 -3.43 -4.60
N THR A 117 8.93 -2.80 -4.36
CA THR A 117 8.54 -1.54 -4.99
C THR A 117 7.83 -0.61 -4.02
N ARG A 118 7.74 0.67 -4.41
CA ARG A 118 7.02 1.69 -3.65
C ARG A 118 5.52 1.40 -3.62
N THR A 119 4.88 1.66 -2.50
CA THR A 119 3.41 1.62 -2.39
C THR A 119 2.86 2.81 -1.60
N VAL A 120 1.65 3.23 -1.96
CA VAL A 120 0.89 4.27 -1.25
C VAL A 120 -0.53 3.78 -1.01
N TRP A 121 -1.01 3.89 0.22
CA TRP A 121 -2.37 3.57 0.60
C TRP A 121 -3.09 4.84 1.02
N GLN A 122 -4.14 5.22 0.28
CA GLN A 122 -5.02 6.31 0.66
C GLN A 122 -6.11 5.81 1.59
N TYR A 123 -6.22 6.42 2.78
CA TYR A 123 -7.28 6.12 3.72
C TYR A 123 -8.62 6.68 3.22
N LEU A 124 -9.66 5.84 3.24
CA LEU A 124 -11.02 6.17 2.80
C LEU A 124 -12.04 6.15 3.95
N GLY A 125 -11.61 5.84 5.18
CA GLY A 125 -12.48 5.75 6.34
C GLY A 125 -12.95 4.34 6.67
N LYS A 126 -13.77 4.22 7.72
CA LYS A 126 -14.29 2.94 8.23
C LYS A 126 -15.51 2.42 7.45
N ARG A 127 -16.15 3.26 6.66
CA ARG A 127 -17.34 2.92 5.85
C ARG A 127 -17.15 3.48 4.46
N VAL A 128 -17.33 2.64 3.45
CA VAL A 128 -17.18 2.99 2.04
C VAL A 128 -18.21 2.25 1.20
N ASN A 129 -18.54 2.78 0.03
CA ASN A 129 -19.22 2.02 -1.01
C ASN A 129 -18.22 1.01 -1.63
N LYS A 130 -18.36 -0.28 -1.28
CA LYS A 130 -17.46 -1.33 -1.74
C LYS A 130 -17.44 -1.51 -3.27
N ARG A 131 -18.59 -1.32 -3.94
CA ARG A 131 -18.66 -1.44 -5.41
C ARG A 131 -17.82 -0.34 -6.06
N SER A 132 -17.95 0.89 -5.59
CA SER A 132 -17.14 2.04 -6.05
C SER A 132 -15.64 1.86 -5.73
N LEU A 133 -15.32 1.26 -4.58
CA LEU A 133 -13.93 0.96 -4.23
C LEU A 133 -13.31 -0.07 -5.20
N ILE A 134 -14.02 -1.15 -5.48
CA ILE A 134 -13.55 -2.22 -6.36
C ILE A 134 -13.51 -1.75 -7.83
N SER A 135 -14.44 -0.89 -8.25
CA SER A 135 -14.46 -0.37 -9.64
C SER A 135 -13.28 0.55 -9.95
N ARG A 136 -12.59 1.07 -8.93
CA ARG A 136 -11.35 1.86 -9.09
C ARG A 136 -10.09 0.99 -9.16
N CYS A 137 -10.18 -0.30 -8.86
CA CYS A 137 -9.05 -1.21 -9.03
C CYS A 137 -8.75 -1.42 -10.53
N GLY A 138 -7.49 -1.66 -10.86
CA GLY A 138 -7.06 -1.83 -12.24
C GLY A 138 -5.59 -1.48 -12.42
N ILE A 139 -5.20 -1.27 -13.68
CA ILE A 139 -3.90 -0.73 -14.07
C ILE A 139 -4.08 0.65 -14.68
N TYR A 140 -3.17 1.56 -14.38
CA TYR A 140 -3.21 2.94 -14.84
C TYR A 140 -1.92 3.30 -15.53
N ALA A 141 -2.00 4.05 -16.62
CA ALA A 141 -0.84 4.73 -17.18
C ALA A 141 -0.35 5.81 -16.19
N PRO A 142 0.96 6.06 -16.05
CA PRO A 142 1.50 7.05 -15.11
C PRO A 142 0.93 8.46 -15.31
N ASN A 143 0.51 8.82 -16.53
CA ASN A 143 -0.10 10.10 -16.87
C ASN A 143 -1.64 10.13 -16.73
N SER A 144 -2.25 9.07 -16.18
CA SER A 144 -3.71 9.01 -16.05
C SER A 144 -4.23 10.07 -15.08
N ALA A 145 -5.25 10.83 -15.52
CA ALA A 145 -5.93 11.82 -14.69
C ALA A 145 -6.66 11.22 -13.46
N ALA A 146 -6.88 9.90 -13.45
CA ALA A 146 -7.47 9.19 -12.32
C ALA A 146 -6.49 9.01 -11.14
N LEU A 147 -5.19 9.21 -11.37
CA LEU A 147 -4.16 9.09 -10.35
C LEU A 147 -3.96 10.43 -9.62
N PRO A 148 -4.06 10.47 -8.27
CA PRO A 148 -3.70 11.67 -7.53
C PRO A 148 -2.22 12.02 -7.73
N THR A 149 -1.91 13.30 -7.96
CA THR A 149 -0.52 13.78 -8.18
C THR A 149 0.44 13.37 -7.05
N ALA A 150 -0.02 13.38 -5.80
CA ALA A 150 0.77 12.96 -4.64
C ALA A 150 1.12 11.46 -4.65
N VAL A 151 0.25 10.62 -5.23
CA VAL A 151 0.50 9.19 -5.41
C VAL A 151 1.55 9.00 -6.48
N LEU A 152 1.35 9.61 -7.66
CA LEU A 152 2.29 9.53 -8.77
C LEU A 152 3.70 9.98 -8.34
N SER A 153 3.79 11.16 -7.73
CA SER A 153 5.06 11.75 -7.30
C SER A 153 5.86 10.84 -6.37
N PHE A 154 5.18 10.16 -5.43
CA PHE A 154 5.86 9.23 -4.53
C PHE A 154 6.29 7.94 -5.24
N LEU A 155 5.45 7.40 -6.13
CA LEU A 155 5.73 6.14 -6.80
C LEU A 155 6.86 6.24 -7.83
N THR A 156 7.07 7.41 -8.43
CA THR A 156 8.12 7.66 -9.43
C THR A 156 9.39 8.26 -8.84
N GLU A 157 9.48 8.40 -7.52
CA GLU A 157 10.64 8.97 -6.85
C GLU A 157 11.84 8.01 -6.95
N ALA A 158 12.94 8.49 -7.54
CA ALA A 158 14.14 7.69 -7.83
C ALA A 158 14.97 7.31 -6.60
N GLN A 159 14.82 8.03 -5.49
CA GLN A 159 15.53 7.71 -4.25
C GLN A 159 15.04 6.37 -3.69
N PRO A 160 15.82 5.66 -2.87
CA PRO A 160 15.29 4.52 -2.11
C PRO A 160 14.17 4.98 -1.16
N VAL A 161 13.22 4.08 -0.84
CA VAL A 161 12.27 4.36 0.25
C VAL A 161 13.00 4.27 1.57
N ALA A 162 13.60 5.39 1.98
CA ALA A 162 14.06 5.59 3.33
C ALA A 162 12.95 6.32 4.10
N ALA A 163 12.66 5.88 5.32
CA ALA A 163 11.93 6.75 6.22
C ALA A 163 12.82 7.96 6.48
N ALA A 164 12.40 9.15 6.02
CA ALA A 164 13.08 10.38 6.37
C ALA A 164 13.28 10.40 7.89
N SER A 165 14.48 10.78 8.34
CA SER A 165 14.74 11.02 9.73
C SER A 165 13.71 12.02 10.24
N VAL A 166 12.99 11.64 11.32
CA VAL A 166 12.29 12.61 12.15
C VAL A 166 13.33 13.69 12.44
N GLN A 167 13.08 14.92 11.98
CA GLN A 167 13.99 16.04 12.21
C GLN A 167 14.37 16.04 13.69
N ALA A 168 15.67 15.95 13.96
CA ALA A 168 16.20 16.03 15.31
C ALA A 168 15.68 17.33 15.96
N PRO A 169 15.39 17.35 17.27
CA PRO A 169 15.02 18.58 17.95
C PRO A 169 16.12 19.61 17.68
N ARG A 170 15.75 20.80 17.21
CA ARG A 170 16.70 21.92 17.15
C ARG A 170 17.31 22.07 18.54
N PRO A 171 18.64 22.14 18.69
CA PRO A 171 19.23 22.37 20.00
C PRO A 171 18.67 23.68 20.52
N ASP A 172 18.17 23.63 21.76
CA ASP A 172 17.75 24.80 22.51
C ASP A 172 18.79 25.91 22.31
N ARG A 173 18.36 27.06 21.80
CA ARG A 173 19.13 28.28 21.94
C ARG A 173 19.18 28.55 23.43
N ARG A 174 20.18 28.00 24.11
CA ARG A 174 20.64 28.50 25.40
C ARG A 174 20.92 29.99 25.22
N ALA A 175 20.02 30.83 25.73
CA ALA A 175 20.44 32.11 26.30
C ALA A 175 21.39 31.76 27.45
N PRO A 176 22.60 32.32 27.50
CA PRO A 176 22.83 33.45 28.41
C PRO A 176 24.04 34.35 28.00
N PRO A 177 24.44 35.36 28.79
CA PRO A 177 23.85 35.87 30.05
C PRO A 177 23.06 37.18 29.92
#